data_AF-A0A2V8G433-F1
#
_entry.id   AF-A0A2V8G433-F1
#
_cell.length_a   1.000
_cell.length_b   1.000
_cell.length_c   1.000
_cell.angle_alpha   90.00
_cell.angle_beta   90.00
_cell.angle_gamma   90.00
#
_symmetry.space_group_name_H-M   'P 1'
#
loop_
_entity.id
_entity.type
_entity.pdbx_description
1 polymer ?
#
loop_
_entity_poly.entity_id
_entity_poly.type
_entity_poly.pdbx_seq_one_letter_code
_entity_poly.pdbx_strand_id
1 'polypeptide(L)'
;MLSASVYITVCSIKNRIRVRLRRLREPKYLIGAIVGAAYFYFTIFARMWGRRASTSRRAGRSVPPNVPLAAIAASGPALVGIALMIMMAAAWLFPSDSSLLEFTEPEIQFLFTAPVTRRQLLMHRLMRSQLPLLFAAIVPALLFPSALPGSRAKFAISIWIILMTMKVHFTGITLVRTSLTLQGADVRRRQWGALALMLGAVGIVGAAIARVFLAQPLTGISDGIDRLGVVATAGVPHLILWPFMTLARPLFAAWPGPYLLAVALALGILALNIVWVLTSDAAFQEAAAQAEARRAAKKLRTMPVPRARATSWTLPASGRVETVFVWKNVMQMLRETNIATMFRYGAPFLGIAMAMSAGASALLGMLAAGAAAITVLLGPQMARTDLRQDLLHLELLKTWPVRGSDVIRGAMLWPAALLTMIGWLAIGVAMVFWTAAFPPSMLVWRVSGALAAVFLAPALVSAQFTIHNAAAVVFPAWVPLGTSRPRGIDAMGQRLIMFAGVLVGLVAMMAPGVIVGGVIWLAFWRLIGPAVLVPAAAICAVIVLVEVLAVTEALGPVYERLDLSGVERSE
;
A
#
# COMPACT_ATOMS: atom_id res chain seq x y z
N MET A 1 -6.96 -35.18 -7.82
CA MET A 1 -6.90 -33.91 -7.04
C MET A 1 -6.33 -32.72 -7.80
N LEU A 2 -5.23 -32.85 -8.55
CA LEU A 2 -4.73 -31.74 -9.40
C LEU A 2 -5.80 -31.31 -10.43
N SER A 3 -6.39 -32.27 -11.15
CA SER A 3 -7.50 -32.03 -12.10
C SER A 3 -8.71 -31.34 -11.44
N ALA A 4 -9.18 -31.86 -10.30
CA ALA A 4 -10.27 -31.26 -9.53
C ALA A 4 -9.95 -29.85 -9.03
N SER A 5 -8.70 -29.60 -8.61
CA SER A 5 -8.23 -28.29 -8.15
C SER A 5 -8.21 -27.27 -9.29
N VAL A 6 -7.73 -27.69 -10.46
CA VAL A 6 -7.78 -26.89 -11.68
C VAL A 6 -9.23 -26.61 -12.05
N TYR A 7 -10.09 -27.61 -12.05
CA TYR A 7 -11.52 -27.47 -12.34
C TYR A 7 -12.21 -26.45 -11.42
N ILE A 8 -12.05 -26.57 -10.09
CA ILE A 8 -12.61 -25.61 -9.12
C ILE A 8 -12.08 -24.20 -9.36
N THR A 9 -10.77 -24.08 -9.61
CA THR A 9 -10.14 -22.78 -9.87
C THR A 9 -10.70 -22.13 -11.14
N VAL A 10 -10.80 -22.90 -12.23
CA VAL A 10 -11.35 -22.43 -13.52
C VAL A 10 -12.82 -22.06 -13.39
N CYS A 11 -13.64 -22.89 -12.74
CA CYS A 11 -15.06 -22.60 -12.52
C CYS A 11 -15.27 -21.37 -11.64
N SER A 12 -14.48 -21.20 -10.58
CA SER A 12 -14.53 -20.01 -9.71
C SER A 12 -14.19 -18.73 -10.49
N ILE A 13 -13.14 -18.77 -11.32
CA ILE A 13 -12.75 -17.66 -12.20
C ILE A 13 -13.86 -17.38 -13.21
N LYS A 14 -14.39 -18.40 -13.88
CA LYS A 14 -15.48 -18.28 -14.86
C LYS A 14 -16.72 -17.64 -14.23
N ASN A 15 -17.11 -18.07 -13.04
CA ASN A 15 -18.26 -17.52 -12.32
C ASN A 15 -18.02 -16.07 -11.91
N ARG A 16 -16.84 -15.74 -11.39
CA ARG A 16 -16.46 -14.36 -11.05
C ARG A 16 -16.50 -13.44 -12.27
N ILE A 17 -15.94 -13.89 -13.40
CA ILE A 17 -15.97 -13.15 -14.67
C ILE A 17 -17.41 -12.98 -15.15
N ARG A 18 -18.24 -14.04 -15.11
CA ARG A 18 -19.64 -13.99 -15.55
C ARG A 18 -20.47 -13.01 -14.72
N VAL A 19 -20.31 -12.99 -13.40
CA VAL A 19 -21.00 -12.03 -12.52
C VAL A 19 -20.60 -10.59 -12.88
N ARG A 20 -19.32 -10.33 -13.15
CA ARG A 20 -18.85 -8.99 -13.54
C ARG A 20 -19.31 -8.59 -14.94
N LEU A 21 -19.30 -9.50 -15.90
CA LEU A 21 -19.82 -9.25 -17.25
C LEU A 21 -21.31 -8.93 -17.21
N ARG A 22 -22.09 -9.55 -16.31
CA ARG A 22 -23.50 -9.18 -16.12
C ARG A 22 -23.67 -7.74 -15.62
N ARG A 23 -22.76 -7.24 -14.77
CA ARG A 23 -22.77 -5.83 -14.31
C ARG A 23 -22.47 -4.84 -15.44
N LEU A 24 -21.77 -5.24 -16.51
CA LEU A 24 -21.56 -4.37 -17.68
C LEU A 24 -22.85 -4.02 -18.43
N ARG A 25 -23.98 -4.66 -18.11
CA ARG A 25 -25.30 -4.27 -18.62
C ARG A 25 -25.73 -2.90 -18.09
N GLU A 26 -25.23 -2.46 -16.94
CA GLU A 26 -25.50 -1.11 -16.46
C GLU A 26 -24.52 -0.13 -17.12
N PRO A 27 -25.01 0.95 -17.75
CA PRO A 27 -24.19 1.84 -18.58
C PRO A 27 -23.04 2.49 -17.79
N LYS A 28 -23.25 2.77 -16.50
CA LYS A 28 -22.22 3.29 -15.60
C LYS A 28 -21.00 2.37 -15.48
N TYR A 29 -21.20 1.05 -15.48
CA TYR A 29 -20.11 0.08 -15.38
C TYR A 29 -19.46 -0.21 -16.74
N LEU A 30 -20.22 -0.09 -17.83
CA LEU A 30 -19.69 -0.21 -19.20
C LEU A 30 -18.66 0.89 -19.49
N ILE A 31 -18.98 2.14 -19.16
CA ILE A 31 -18.09 3.29 -19.44
C ILE A 31 -16.73 3.10 -18.77
N GLY A 32 -16.67 2.82 -17.47
CA GLY A 32 -15.36 2.65 -16.84
C GLY A 32 -14.68 1.32 -17.18
N ALA A 33 -15.39 0.31 -17.68
CA ALA A 33 -14.74 -0.84 -18.31
C ALA A 33 -14.05 -0.47 -19.62
N ILE A 34 -14.67 0.39 -20.44
CA ILE A 34 -14.05 0.96 -21.65
C ILE A 34 -12.84 1.82 -21.28
N VAL A 35 -12.95 2.70 -20.28
CA VAL A 35 -11.82 3.52 -19.81
C VAL A 35 -10.70 2.64 -19.25
N GLY A 36 -11.01 1.62 -18.46
CA GLY A 36 -10.03 0.67 -17.95
C GLY A 36 -9.33 -0.11 -19.07
N ALA A 37 -10.08 -0.56 -20.08
CA ALA A 37 -9.54 -1.24 -21.25
C ALA A 37 -8.67 -0.30 -22.10
N ALA A 38 -9.13 0.93 -22.33
CA ALA A 38 -8.37 1.96 -23.03
C ALA A 38 -7.06 2.29 -22.30
N TYR A 39 -7.11 2.46 -20.97
CA TYR A 39 -5.92 2.67 -20.16
C TYR A 39 -4.93 1.51 -20.30
N PHE A 40 -5.40 0.26 -20.17
CA PHE A 40 -4.56 -0.93 -20.32
C PHE A 40 -3.95 -1.00 -21.72
N TYR A 41 -4.74 -0.68 -22.75
CA TYR A 41 -4.28 -0.58 -24.12
C TYR A 41 -3.19 0.49 -24.29
N PHE A 42 -3.42 1.73 -23.84
CA PHE A 42 -2.46 2.81 -23.99
C PHE A 42 -1.18 2.60 -23.16
N THR A 43 -1.29 2.09 -21.94
CA THR A 43 -0.13 1.91 -21.06
C THR A 43 0.74 0.73 -21.44
N ILE A 44 0.14 -0.39 -21.86
CA ILE A 44 0.87 -1.63 -22.16
C ILE A 44 1.11 -1.74 -23.66
N PHE A 45 0.08 -1.65 -24.49
CA PHE A 45 0.18 -1.89 -25.94
C PHE A 45 0.67 -0.66 -26.70
N ALA A 46 0.13 0.54 -26.46
CA ALA A 46 0.60 1.74 -27.17
C ALA A 46 2.04 2.12 -26.79
N ARG A 47 2.45 1.89 -25.52
CA ARG A 47 3.86 2.05 -25.10
C ARG A 47 4.78 0.99 -25.71
N MET A 48 4.26 -0.20 -26.02
CA MET A 48 5.01 -1.28 -26.69
C MET A 48 5.17 -1.01 -28.20
N TRP A 49 4.12 -0.51 -28.87
CA TRP A 49 4.15 -0.20 -30.30
C TRP A 49 4.79 1.15 -30.64
N GLY A 50 4.44 2.23 -29.93
CA GLY A 50 4.93 3.59 -30.21
C GLY A 50 6.44 3.78 -30.04
N ARG A 51 7.14 2.81 -29.42
CA ARG A 51 8.59 2.83 -29.25
C ARG A 51 9.39 2.10 -30.31
N ARG A 52 8.81 1.28 -31.20
CA ARG A 52 9.56 0.79 -32.38
C ARG A 52 10.09 1.98 -33.22
N ALA A 53 9.37 3.10 -33.23
CA ALA A 53 9.80 4.34 -33.87
C ALA A 53 10.77 5.20 -33.01
N SER A 54 10.69 5.12 -31.67
CA SER A 54 11.49 5.95 -30.76
C SER A 54 12.82 5.32 -30.31
N THR A 55 13.01 4.01 -30.45
CA THR A 55 14.27 3.33 -30.09
C THR A 55 15.39 3.71 -31.06
N SER A 56 15.07 3.98 -32.34
CA SER A 56 16.03 4.52 -33.32
C SER A 56 16.54 5.93 -32.94
N ARG A 57 15.71 6.81 -32.38
CA ARG A 57 16.11 8.18 -31.99
C ARG A 57 16.78 8.29 -30.60
N ARG A 58 16.72 7.25 -29.76
CA ARG A 58 17.33 7.26 -28.40
C ARG A 58 18.63 6.48 -28.28
N ALA A 59 19.04 5.75 -29.31
CA ALA A 59 20.37 5.11 -29.36
C ALA A 59 21.52 6.13 -29.28
N GLY A 60 21.27 7.41 -29.60
CA GLY A 60 22.27 8.50 -29.53
C GLY A 60 22.26 9.36 -28.27
N ARG A 61 21.46 9.05 -27.24
CA ARG A 61 21.44 9.85 -26.00
C ARG A 61 22.13 9.06 -24.89
N SER A 62 23.40 9.38 -24.68
CA SER A 62 24.19 8.91 -23.54
C SER A 62 23.40 9.14 -22.24
N VAL A 63 23.23 8.05 -21.48
CA VAL A 63 22.75 8.09 -20.10
C VAL A 63 23.71 9.00 -19.31
N PRO A 64 23.23 9.88 -18.41
CA PRO A 64 24.12 10.70 -17.60
C PRO A 64 25.17 9.81 -16.90
N PRO A 65 26.47 10.20 -16.91
CA PRO A 65 27.61 9.33 -16.57
C PRO A 65 27.68 8.87 -15.10
N ASN A 66 26.71 9.24 -14.25
CA ASN A 66 26.86 9.19 -12.80
C ASN A 66 26.04 8.07 -12.12
N VAL A 67 25.49 7.11 -12.88
CA VAL A 67 24.90 5.90 -12.30
C VAL A 67 25.57 4.68 -12.92
N PRO A 68 26.54 4.04 -12.25
CA PRO A 68 27.18 2.85 -12.76
C PRO A 68 26.18 1.69 -12.72
N LEU A 69 25.40 1.56 -13.80
CA LEU A 69 24.46 0.45 -14.00
C LEU A 69 25.18 -0.91 -13.89
N ALA A 70 26.48 -0.93 -14.18
CA ALA A 70 27.38 -2.06 -13.99
C ALA A 70 27.60 -2.43 -12.51
N ALA A 71 27.76 -1.45 -11.61
CA ALA A 71 27.91 -1.69 -10.17
C ALA A 71 26.62 -2.27 -9.57
N ILE A 72 25.46 -1.77 -10.00
CA ILE A 72 24.15 -2.31 -9.60
C ILE A 72 23.94 -3.73 -10.15
N ALA A 73 24.42 -4.03 -11.36
CA ALA A 73 24.33 -5.37 -11.94
C ALA A 73 25.25 -6.37 -11.24
N ALA A 74 26.47 -5.96 -10.86
CA ALA A 74 27.45 -6.81 -10.18
C ALA A 74 27.08 -7.09 -8.72
N SER A 75 26.67 -6.05 -7.97
CA SER A 75 26.31 -6.13 -6.55
C SER A 75 24.80 -6.38 -6.32
N GLY A 76 24.00 -6.39 -7.38
CA GLY A 76 22.54 -6.58 -7.33
C GLY A 76 22.08 -7.87 -6.64
N PRO A 77 22.65 -9.05 -6.95
CA PRO A 77 22.29 -10.30 -6.27
C PRO A 77 22.58 -10.26 -4.77
N ALA A 78 23.64 -9.57 -4.35
CA ALA A 78 24.00 -9.40 -2.94
C ALA A 78 22.96 -8.55 -2.21
N LEU A 79 22.59 -7.39 -2.77
CA LEU A 79 21.59 -6.50 -2.18
C LEU A 79 20.23 -7.19 -2.02
N VAL A 80 19.75 -7.84 -3.09
CA VAL A 80 18.48 -8.57 -3.05
C VAL A 80 18.58 -9.77 -2.12
N GLY A 81 19.71 -10.48 -2.10
CA GLY A 81 19.96 -11.59 -1.18
C GLY A 81 19.90 -11.17 0.30
N ILE A 82 20.56 -10.06 0.66
CA ILE A 82 20.50 -9.49 2.02
C ILE A 82 19.06 -9.09 2.37
N ALA A 83 18.35 -8.41 1.45
CA ALA A 83 16.96 -8.03 1.66
C ALA A 83 16.05 -9.26 1.86
N LEU A 84 16.23 -10.32 1.07
CA LEU A 84 15.50 -11.57 1.21
C LEU A 84 15.81 -12.26 2.56
N MET A 85 17.07 -12.30 2.97
CA MET A 85 17.46 -12.85 4.27
C MET A 85 16.78 -12.10 5.42
N ILE A 86 16.82 -10.76 5.40
CA ILE A 86 16.18 -9.93 6.43
C ILE A 86 14.67 -10.17 6.45
N MET A 87 13.99 -10.19 5.30
CA MET A 87 12.55 -10.43 5.23
C MET A 87 12.17 -11.82 5.72
N MET A 88 12.93 -12.86 5.34
CA MET A 88 12.69 -14.25 5.75
C MET A 88 13.00 -14.47 7.24
N ALA A 89 14.02 -13.80 7.79
CA ALA A 89 14.31 -13.83 9.22
C ALA A 89 13.30 -13.00 10.05
N ALA A 90 12.86 -11.85 9.55
CA ALA A 90 11.84 -11.04 10.21
C ALA A 90 10.52 -11.81 10.36
N ALA A 91 10.21 -12.71 9.44
CA ALA A 91 9.06 -13.60 9.55
C ALA A 91 9.14 -14.57 10.74
N TRP A 92 10.31 -14.79 11.37
CA TRP A 92 10.47 -15.53 12.62
C TRP A 92 10.27 -14.69 13.88
N LEU A 93 10.53 -13.37 13.82
CA LEU A 93 10.33 -12.44 14.94
C LEU A 93 8.90 -11.90 14.99
N PHE A 94 8.36 -11.55 13.82
CA PHE A 94 7.02 -10.98 13.70
C PHE A 94 6.00 -12.06 13.31
N PRO A 95 4.91 -12.23 14.07
CA PRO A 95 3.82 -13.12 13.68
C PRO A 95 3.12 -12.53 12.46
N SER A 96 3.41 -13.08 11.28
CA SER A 96 2.74 -12.75 10.03
C SER A 96 1.87 -13.93 9.61
N ASP A 97 0.59 -13.67 9.37
CA ASP A 97 -0.38 -14.68 8.96
C ASP A 97 -0.05 -15.15 7.53
N SER A 98 0.07 -16.46 7.31
CA SER A 98 0.34 -17.03 5.97
C SER A 98 -0.97 -17.28 5.22
N SER A 99 -1.13 -16.61 4.07
CA SER A 99 -2.33 -16.75 3.22
C SER A 99 -2.56 -18.16 2.64
N LEU A 100 -1.61 -19.10 2.77
CA LEU A 100 -1.77 -20.48 2.26
C LEU A 100 -2.56 -21.38 3.22
N LEU A 101 -2.60 -21.05 4.51
CA LEU A 101 -3.42 -21.76 5.52
C LEU A 101 -4.82 -21.16 5.66
N GLU A 102 -5.10 -20.11 4.89
CA GLU A 102 -6.34 -19.36 4.93
C GLU A 102 -7.36 -19.97 3.97
N PHE A 103 -8.24 -20.84 4.50
CA PHE A 103 -9.35 -21.39 3.74
C PHE A 103 -10.57 -20.46 3.75
N THR A 104 -11.31 -20.41 2.64
CA THR A 104 -12.63 -19.77 2.63
C THR A 104 -13.64 -20.70 3.27
N GLU A 105 -14.71 -20.15 3.84
CA GLU A 105 -15.74 -20.93 4.54
C GLU A 105 -16.33 -22.07 3.68
N PRO A 106 -16.64 -21.88 2.38
CA PRO A 106 -17.05 -23.01 1.52
C PRO A 106 -15.95 -24.06 1.34
N GLU A 107 -14.68 -23.65 1.24
CA GLU A 107 -13.58 -24.60 1.08
C GLU A 107 -13.35 -25.42 2.33
N ILE A 108 -13.62 -24.88 3.52
CA ILE A 108 -13.56 -25.67 4.76
C ILE A 108 -14.70 -26.69 4.75
N GLN A 109 -15.94 -26.23 4.58
CA GLN A 109 -17.13 -27.09 4.63
C GLN A 109 -17.08 -28.24 3.62
N PHE A 110 -16.57 -28.01 2.41
CA PHE A 110 -16.52 -29.03 1.36
C PHE A 110 -15.19 -29.79 1.27
N LEU A 111 -14.04 -29.17 1.53
CA LEU A 111 -12.74 -29.84 1.36
C LEU A 111 -12.27 -30.53 2.64
N PHE A 112 -12.67 -30.08 3.84
CA PHE A 112 -12.24 -30.74 5.08
C PHE A 112 -13.11 -31.95 5.43
N THR A 113 -14.34 -31.99 4.91
CA THR A 113 -15.26 -33.14 5.03
C THR A 113 -14.99 -34.22 3.97
N ALA A 114 -14.31 -33.85 2.87
CA ALA A 114 -13.92 -34.79 1.82
C ALA A 114 -12.72 -35.65 2.24
N PRO A 115 -12.58 -36.90 1.72
CA PRO A 115 -11.44 -37.77 1.96
C PRO A 115 -10.20 -37.30 1.17
N VAL A 116 -9.70 -36.10 1.45
CA VAL A 116 -8.52 -35.49 0.81
C VAL A 116 -7.34 -35.47 1.77
N THR A 117 -6.15 -35.76 1.24
CA THR A 117 -4.94 -35.75 2.08
C THR A 117 -4.44 -34.32 2.29
N ARG A 118 -3.72 -34.09 3.40
CA ARG A 118 -3.17 -32.77 3.77
C ARG A 118 -2.26 -32.18 2.69
N ARG A 119 -1.43 -33.03 2.09
CA ARG A 119 -0.55 -32.67 0.96
C ARG A 119 -1.36 -32.21 -0.26
N GLN A 120 -2.53 -32.81 -0.51
CA GLN A 120 -3.41 -32.40 -1.59
C GLN A 120 -4.06 -31.04 -1.34
N LEU A 121 -4.44 -30.74 -0.09
CA LEU A 121 -4.96 -29.40 0.30
C LEU A 121 -3.89 -28.31 0.16
N LEU A 122 -2.66 -28.59 0.59
CA LEU A 122 -1.52 -27.69 0.41
C LEU A 122 -1.20 -27.47 -1.07
N MET A 123 -1.18 -28.54 -1.88
CA MET A 123 -0.94 -28.43 -3.33
C MET A 123 -2.07 -27.66 -4.02
N HIS A 124 -3.33 -27.90 -3.65
CA HIS A 124 -4.48 -27.13 -4.14
C HIS A 124 -4.30 -25.64 -3.85
N ARG A 125 -3.90 -25.29 -2.63
CA ARG A 125 -3.63 -23.90 -2.23
C ARG A 125 -2.47 -23.28 -2.99
N LEU A 126 -1.39 -24.04 -3.13
CA LEU A 126 -0.22 -23.62 -3.87
C LEU A 126 -0.60 -23.30 -5.32
N MET A 127 -1.38 -24.16 -5.98
CA MET A 127 -1.91 -23.95 -7.32
C MET A 127 -2.83 -22.73 -7.40
N ARG A 128 -3.82 -22.60 -6.50
CA ARG A 128 -4.74 -21.46 -6.48
C ARG A 128 -4.00 -20.13 -6.29
N SER A 129 -2.89 -20.15 -5.56
CA SER A 129 -2.07 -18.96 -5.32
C SER A 129 -1.17 -18.54 -6.50
N GLN A 130 -1.00 -19.38 -7.53
CA GLN A 130 -0.15 -19.07 -8.68
C GLN A 130 -0.66 -17.88 -9.49
N LEU A 131 -1.98 -17.75 -9.67
CA LEU A 131 -2.54 -16.66 -10.47
C LEU A 131 -2.21 -15.26 -9.91
N PRO A 132 -2.46 -14.97 -8.61
CA PRO A 132 -2.00 -13.72 -8.01
C PRO A 132 -0.48 -13.52 -8.06
N LEU A 133 0.31 -14.59 -7.87
CA LEU A 133 1.78 -14.52 -7.89
C LEU A 133 2.34 -14.20 -9.28
N LEU A 134 1.84 -14.88 -10.32
CA LEU A 134 2.21 -14.64 -11.71
C LEU A 134 1.86 -13.20 -12.12
N PHE A 135 0.68 -12.72 -11.75
CA PHE A 135 0.31 -11.34 -12.02
C PHE A 135 1.20 -10.35 -11.28
N ALA A 136 1.48 -10.59 -9.99
CA ALA A 136 2.40 -9.76 -9.21
C ALA A 136 3.82 -9.72 -9.81
N ALA A 137 4.22 -10.73 -10.57
CA ALA A 137 5.49 -10.78 -11.27
C ALA A 137 5.46 -10.13 -12.67
N ILE A 138 4.36 -10.32 -13.42
CA ILE A 138 4.18 -9.79 -14.78
C ILE A 138 4.00 -8.27 -14.76
N VAL A 139 3.24 -7.72 -13.82
CA VAL A 139 2.93 -6.27 -13.82
C VAL A 139 4.20 -5.41 -13.71
N PRO A 140 5.11 -5.63 -12.74
CA PRO A 140 6.39 -4.93 -12.72
C PRO A 140 7.19 -5.15 -14.01
N ALA A 141 7.21 -6.37 -14.56
CA ALA A 141 7.92 -6.69 -15.79
C ALA A 141 7.43 -5.90 -17.02
N LEU A 142 6.14 -5.55 -17.05
CA LEU A 142 5.55 -4.71 -18.10
C LEU A 142 5.79 -3.22 -17.87
N LEU A 143 5.89 -2.79 -16.62
CA LEU A 143 6.10 -1.39 -16.25
C LEU A 143 7.56 -0.93 -16.42
N PHE A 144 8.53 -1.80 -16.11
CA PHE A 144 9.95 -1.48 -16.26
C PHE A 144 10.39 -1.51 -17.74
N PRO A 145 10.96 -0.42 -18.28
CA PRO A 145 11.44 -0.40 -19.65
C PRO A 145 12.53 -1.45 -19.88
N SER A 146 12.34 -2.31 -20.88
CA SER A 146 13.36 -3.27 -21.29
C SER A 146 13.59 -3.18 -22.81
N ALA A 147 14.84 -3.29 -23.23
CA ALA A 147 15.26 -3.11 -24.63
C ALA A 147 14.90 -4.32 -25.53
N LEU A 148 14.72 -5.51 -24.94
CA LEU A 148 14.45 -6.77 -25.66
C LEU A 148 13.15 -7.39 -25.14
N PRO A 149 12.29 -7.99 -26.00
CA PRO A 149 11.09 -8.68 -25.56
C PRO A 149 11.38 -9.80 -24.55
N GLY A 150 12.49 -10.54 -24.75
CA GLY A 150 12.91 -11.63 -23.86
C GLY A 150 13.29 -11.18 -22.44
N SER A 151 13.73 -9.94 -22.25
CA SER A 151 14.12 -9.46 -20.91
C SER A 151 12.94 -9.19 -19.97
N ARG A 152 11.72 -8.98 -20.52
CA ARG A 152 10.50 -8.88 -19.69
C ARG A 152 10.07 -10.25 -19.17
N ALA A 153 10.03 -11.25 -20.05
CA ALA A 153 9.72 -12.62 -19.66
C ALA A 153 10.74 -13.13 -18.63
N LYS A 154 12.02 -12.87 -18.87
CA LYS A 154 13.11 -13.13 -17.92
C LYS A 154 12.82 -12.53 -16.53
N PHE A 155 12.53 -11.23 -16.47
CA PHE A 155 12.26 -10.52 -15.22
C PHE A 155 11.00 -11.04 -14.51
N ALA A 156 9.92 -11.30 -15.25
CA ALA A 156 8.69 -11.87 -14.72
C ALA A 156 8.91 -13.27 -14.10
N ILE A 157 9.62 -14.16 -14.80
CA ILE A 157 9.92 -15.50 -14.28
C ILE A 157 10.79 -15.42 -13.02
N SER A 158 11.83 -14.57 -13.02
CA SER A 158 12.70 -14.39 -11.85
C SER A 158 11.94 -13.90 -10.62
N ILE A 159 11.06 -12.91 -10.78
CA ILE A 159 10.25 -12.38 -9.68
C ILE A 159 9.22 -13.42 -9.22
N TRP A 160 8.61 -14.14 -10.15
CA TRP A 160 7.66 -15.19 -9.81
C TRP A 160 8.31 -16.25 -8.91
N ILE A 161 9.53 -16.70 -9.22
CA ILE A 161 10.28 -17.65 -8.38
C ILE A 161 10.52 -17.08 -6.98
N ILE A 162 10.98 -15.83 -6.87
CA ILE A 162 11.23 -15.18 -5.57
C ILE A 162 9.95 -15.08 -4.73
N LEU A 163 8.86 -14.58 -5.32
CA LEU A 163 7.57 -14.43 -4.63
C LEU A 163 6.99 -15.78 -4.20
N MET A 164 7.13 -16.79 -5.05
CA MET A 164 6.72 -18.16 -4.78
C MET A 164 7.50 -18.75 -3.61
N THR A 165 8.83 -18.65 -3.61
CA THR A 165 9.70 -19.13 -2.52
C THR A 165 9.36 -18.44 -1.20
N MET A 166 9.17 -17.12 -1.22
CA MET A 166 8.80 -16.36 -0.04
C MET A 166 7.45 -16.82 0.54
N LYS A 167 6.46 -17.07 -0.33
CA LYS A 167 5.13 -17.53 0.08
C LYS A 167 5.16 -18.92 0.73
N VAL A 168 5.91 -19.86 0.13
CA VAL A 168 6.10 -21.21 0.69
C VAL A 168 6.84 -21.13 2.02
N HIS A 169 7.90 -20.32 2.11
CA HIS A 169 8.69 -20.20 3.33
C HIS A 169 7.89 -19.63 4.51
N PHE A 170 7.12 -18.56 4.30
CA PHE A 170 6.25 -18.00 5.35
C PHE A 170 5.21 -19.02 5.82
N THR A 171 4.73 -19.89 4.93
CA THR A 171 3.79 -20.96 5.28
C THR A 171 4.48 -22.02 6.15
N GLY A 172 5.70 -22.42 5.80
CA GLY A 172 6.50 -23.31 6.64
C GLY A 172 6.76 -22.73 8.04
N ILE A 173 7.13 -21.44 8.15
CA ILE A 173 7.33 -20.79 9.45
C ILE A 173 6.05 -20.81 10.29
N THR A 174 4.88 -20.53 9.68
CA THR A 174 3.61 -20.60 10.41
C THR A 174 3.31 -21.99 10.95
N LEU A 175 3.61 -23.05 10.18
CA LEU A 175 3.46 -24.44 10.61
C LEU A 175 4.41 -24.81 11.76
N VAL A 176 5.68 -24.38 11.65
CA VAL A 176 6.68 -24.61 12.71
C VAL A 176 6.28 -23.92 14.00
N ARG A 177 5.81 -22.67 13.93
CA ARG A 177 5.36 -21.92 15.11
C ARG A 177 4.14 -22.55 15.78
N THR A 178 3.21 -23.12 15.03
CA THR A 178 2.07 -23.82 15.62
C THR A 178 2.50 -25.13 16.28
N SER A 179 3.48 -25.86 15.71
CA SER A 179 4.01 -27.05 16.38
C SER A 179 4.75 -26.76 17.70
N LEU A 180 5.41 -25.59 17.83
CA LEU A 180 6.04 -25.16 19.09
C LEU A 180 5.07 -25.12 20.27
N THR A 181 3.78 -24.89 20.02
CA THR A 181 2.76 -24.73 21.07
C THR A 181 2.13 -26.05 21.50
N LEU A 182 2.32 -27.13 20.74
CA LEU A 182 1.52 -28.36 20.86
C LEU A 182 2.34 -29.63 21.08
N GLN A 183 3.64 -29.62 20.73
CA GLN A 183 4.49 -30.82 20.80
C GLN A 183 5.58 -30.70 21.87
N GLY A 184 5.99 -31.85 22.43
CA GLY A 184 6.87 -31.97 23.60
C GLY A 184 8.25 -31.31 23.48
N ALA A 185 9.02 -31.37 24.58
CA ALA A 185 10.27 -30.63 24.77
C ALA A 185 11.32 -30.82 23.65
N ASP A 186 11.37 -31.98 23.00
CA ASP A 186 12.31 -32.28 21.92
C ASP A 186 12.04 -31.53 20.62
N VAL A 187 10.77 -31.39 20.24
CA VAL A 187 10.35 -30.61 19.07
C VAL A 187 10.63 -29.13 19.33
N ARG A 188 10.35 -28.67 20.55
CA ARG A 188 10.68 -27.33 21.01
C ARG A 188 12.18 -27.05 20.89
N ARG A 189 13.04 -27.95 21.38
CA ARG A 189 14.51 -27.78 21.33
C ARG A 189 15.03 -27.68 19.89
N ARG A 190 14.55 -28.54 18.98
CA ARG A 190 14.93 -28.48 17.54
C ARG A 190 14.52 -27.16 16.88
N GLN A 191 13.33 -26.66 17.20
CA GLN A 191 12.78 -25.45 16.58
C GLN A 191 13.38 -24.16 17.15
N TRP A 192 13.68 -24.11 18.45
CA TRP A 192 14.48 -23.05 19.05
C TRP A 192 15.92 -23.05 18.52
N GLY A 193 16.48 -24.24 18.25
CA GLY A 193 17.76 -24.37 17.55
C GLY A 193 17.74 -23.75 16.16
N ALA A 194 16.68 -23.98 15.38
CA ALA A 194 16.52 -23.38 14.06
C ALA A 194 16.39 -21.84 14.12
N LEU A 195 15.66 -21.33 15.12
CA LEU A 195 15.54 -19.88 15.36
C LEU A 195 16.89 -19.27 15.76
N ALA A 196 17.60 -19.89 16.70
CA ALA A 196 18.92 -19.44 17.15
C ALA A 196 19.93 -19.46 16.00
N LEU A 197 19.88 -20.48 15.13
CA LEU A 197 20.70 -20.56 13.92
C LEU A 197 20.41 -19.39 12.96
N MET A 198 19.13 -19.10 12.71
CA MET A 198 18.72 -17.99 11.84
C MET A 198 19.13 -16.63 12.41
N LEU A 199 18.91 -16.40 13.72
CA LEU A 199 19.33 -15.16 14.38
C LEU A 199 20.86 -15.02 14.41
N GLY A 200 21.59 -16.12 14.64
CA GLY A 200 23.04 -16.16 14.54
C GLY A 200 23.54 -15.83 13.13
N ALA A 201 22.91 -16.39 12.10
CA ALA A 201 23.22 -16.09 10.71
C ALA A 201 23.01 -14.60 10.37
N VAL A 202 21.89 -14.02 10.80
CA VAL A 202 21.62 -12.57 10.67
C VAL A 202 22.65 -11.74 11.45
N GLY A 203 23.01 -12.16 12.66
CA GLY A 203 24.02 -11.50 13.49
C GLY A 203 25.40 -11.49 12.84
N ILE A 204 25.85 -12.61 12.25
CA ILE A 204 27.14 -12.72 11.56
C ILE A 204 27.19 -11.80 10.34
N VAL A 205 26.15 -11.81 9.50
CA VAL A 205 26.07 -10.94 8.32
C VAL A 205 25.97 -9.46 8.75
N GLY A 206 25.14 -9.16 9.76
CA GLY A 206 24.99 -7.80 10.30
C GLY A 206 26.28 -7.25 10.89
N ALA A 207 27.05 -8.08 11.61
CA ALA A 207 28.36 -7.70 12.13
C ALA A 207 29.39 -7.47 11.02
N ALA A 208 29.38 -8.29 9.96
CA ALA A 208 30.24 -8.09 8.81
C ALA A 208 29.94 -6.77 8.08
N ILE A 209 28.65 -6.44 7.90
CA ILE A 209 28.22 -5.15 7.34
C ILE A 209 28.66 -4.00 8.27
N ALA A 210 28.34 -4.09 9.57
CA ALA A 210 28.69 -3.04 10.53
C ALA A 210 30.20 -2.74 10.55
N ARG A 211 31.05 -3.77 10.51
CA ARG A 211 32.51 -3.59 10.45
C ARG A 211 32.96 -2.78 9.23
N VAL A 212 32.38 -3.03 8.05
CA VAL A 212 32.75 -2.33 6.81
C VAL A 212 32.27 -0.87 6.79
N PHE A 213 31.13 -0.58 7.41
CA PHE A 213 30.58 0.78 7.49
C PHE A 213 31.19 1.59 8.64
N LEU A 214 31.64 0.94 9.72
CA LEU A 214 32.35 1.58 10.84
C LEU A 214 33.81 1.89 10.50
N ALA A 215 34.44 1.13 9.60
CA ALA A 215 35.84 1.31 9.23
C ALA A 215 36.10 2.61 8.44
N GLN A 216 35.14 3.05 7.60
CA GLN A 216 35.29 4.25 6.78
C GLN A 216 33.92 4.91 6.53
N PRO A 217 33.79 6.26 6.65
CA PRO A 217 32.55 6.95 6.34
C PRO A 217 32.15 6.79 4.87
N LEU A 218 30.84 6.85 4.60
CA LEU A 218 30.30 6.74 3.25
C LEU A 218 30.58 8.01 2.44
N THR A 219 31.27 7.84 1.32
CA THR A 219 31.53 8.93 0.37
C THR A 219 30.37 9.11 -0.63
N GLY A 220 29.55 8.07 -0.82
CA GLY A 220 28.37 8.09 -1.69
C GLY A 220 27.56 6.78 -1.68
N ILE A 221 26.45 6.76 -2.42
CA ILE A 221 25.53 5.61 -2.48
C ILE A 221 26.14 4.42 -3.25
N SER A 222 26.92 4.67 -4.31
CA SER A 222 27.59 3.63 -5.10
C SER A 222 28.65 2.89 -4.28
N ASP A 223 29.44 3.62 -3.50
CA ASP A 223 30.43 3.07 -2.55
C ASP A 223 29.75 2.13 -1.54
N GLY A 224 28.59 2.53 -1.01
CA GLY A 224 27.78 1.66 -0.14
C GLY A 224 27.33 0.36 -0.83
N ILE A 225 26.93 0.42 -2.11
CA ILE A 225 26.49 -0.75 -2.88
C ILE A 225 27.65 -1.72 -3.14
N ASP A 226 28.82 -1.20 -3.51
CA ASP A 226 30.00 -2.01 -3.80
C ASP A 226 30.54 -2.69 -2.54
N ARG A 227 30.59 -1.97 -1.40
CA ARG A 227 30.96 -2.53 -0.10
C ARG A 227 30.03 -3.66 0.34
N LEU A 228 28.71 -3.52 0.13
CA LEU A 228 27.74 -4.59 0.40
C LEU A 228 27.95 -5.80 -0.52
N GLY A 229 28.30 -5.56 -1.79
CA GLY A 229 28.69 -6.60 -2.74
C GLY A 229 29.88 -7.42 -2.24
N VAL A 230 30.95 -6.74 -1.82
CA VAL A 230 32.18 -7.38 -1.31
C VAL A 230 31.89 -8.25 -0.08
N VAL A 231 31.11 -7.74 0.89
CA VAL A 231 30.72 -8.51 2.09
C VAL A 231 29.95 -9.78 1.71
N ALA A 232 29.05 -9.70 0.74
CA ALA A 232 28.23 -10.85 0.34
C ALA A 232 29.00 -11.91 -0.46
N THR A 233 30.14 -11.55 -1.05
CA THR A 233 30.99 -12.48 -1.81
C THR A 233 32.17 -13.04 -1.02
N ALA A 234 32.45 -12.52 0.17
CA ALA A 234 33.62 -12.90 0.97
C ALA A 234 33.26 -13.63 2.28
N GLY A 235 34.06 -14.63 2.65
CA GLY A 235 34.05 -15.28 3.96
C GLY A 235 32.76 -16.01 4.35
N VAL A 236 32.48 -16.08 5.66
CA VAL A 236 31.28 -16.73 6.23
C VAL A 236 29.95 -16.10 5.76
N PRO A 237 29.84 -14.76 5.60
CA PRO A 237 28.62 -14.15 5.06
C PRO A 237 28.22 -14.70 3.69
N HIS A 238 29.18 -15.07 2.84
CA HIS A 238 28.89 -15.67 1.54
C HIS A 238 28.14 -17.00 1.66
N LEU A 239 28.58 -17.89 2.55
CA LEU A 239 27.94 -19.19 2.78
C LEU A 239 26.49 -19.03 3.28
N ILE A 240 26.27 -18.07 4.17
CA ILE A 240 24.94 -17.75 4.73
C ILE A 240 24.04 -17.13 3.65
N LEU A 241 24.58 -16.21 2.84
CA LEU A 241 23.81 -15.48 1.83
C LEU A 241 23.63 -16.28 0.53
N TRP A 242 24.40 -17.35 0.31
CA TRP A 242 24.35 -18.17 -0.91
C TRP A 242 22.94 -18.59 -1.35
N PRO A 243 22.06 -19.16 -0.49
CA PRO A 243 20.70 -19.54 -0.90
C PRO A 243 19.82 -18.34 -1.25
N PHE A 244 20.04 -17.18 -0.65
CA PHE A 244 19.27 -15.96 -0.93
C PHE A 244 19.77 -15.28 -2.21
N MET A 245 21.09 -15.24 -2.42
CA MET A 245 21.72 -14.71 -3.63
C MET A 245 21.36 -15.55 -4.85
N THR A 246 21.34 -16.88 -4.74
CA THR A 246 20.96 -17.80 -5.82
C THR A 246 19.50 -17.63 -6.25
N LEU A 247 18.57 -17.34 -5.33
CA LEU A 247 17.20 -16.94 -5.68
C LEU A 247 17.14 -15.61 -6.43
N ALA A 248 18.05 -14.67 -6.14
CA ALA A 248 18.12 -13.36 -6.79
C ALA A 248 18.87 -13.36 -8.13
N ARG A 249 19.81 -14.29 -8.34
CA ARG A 249 20.67 -14.40 -9.55
C ARG A 249 19.90 -14.36 -10.87
N PRO A 250 18.74 -15.03 -11.05
CA PRO A 250 17.97 -14.97 -12.28
C PRO A 250 17.57 -13.54 -12.70
N LEU A 251 17.44 -12.61 -11.76
CA LEU A 251 17.09 -11.22 -12.06
C LEU A 251 18.22 -10.52 -12.85
N PHE A 252 19.47 -10.82 -12.50
CA PHE A 252 20.66 -10.14 -13.00
C PHE A 252 21.44 -10.91 -14.08
N ALA A 253 21.26 -12.24 -14.18
CA ALA A 253 22.03 -13.10 -15.08
C ALA A 253 21.84 -12.80 -16.59
N ALA A 254 22.89 -12.90 -17.40
CA ALA A 254 22.78 -12.72 -18.86
C ALA A 254 21.96 -13.84 -19.52
N TRP A 255 21.12 -13.49 -20.50
CA TRP A 255 20.36 -14.44 -21.31
C TRP A 255 21.23 -14.94 -22.50
N PRO A 256 21.14 -16.21 -22.95
CA PRO A 256 20.31 -17.30 -22.43
C PRO A 256 20.97 -18.21 -21.40
N GLY A 257 22.25 -18.58 -21.57
CA GLY A 257 22.90 -19.65 -20.82
C GLY A 257 22.98 -19.43 -19.30
N PRO A 258 23.65 -18.35 -18.84
CA PRO A 258 23.77 -18.05 -17.41
C PRO A 258 22.41 -17.88 -16.71
N TYR A 259 21.41 -17.39 -17.43
CA TYR A 259 20.05 -17.27 -16.93
C TYR A 259 19.37 -18.62 -16.67
N LEU A 260 19.43 -19.56 -17.62
CA LEU A 260 18.81 -20.88 -17.46
C LEU A 260 19.40 -21.64 -16.27
N LEU A 261 20.72 -21.58 -16.10
CA LEU A 261 21.39 -22.18 -14.95
C LEU A 261 20.96 -21.50 -13.64
N ALA A 262 20.89 -20.17 -13.61
CA ALA A 262 20.42 -19.44 -12.43
C ALA A 262 18.97 -19.82 -12.07
N VAL A 263 18.09 -19.95 -13.06
CA VAL A 263 16.70 -20.39 -12.87
C VAL A 263 16.65 -21.82 -12.33
N ALA A 264 17.43 -22.74 -12.90
CA ALA A 264 17.49 -24.12 -12.42
C ALA A 264 17.93 -24.20 -10.94
N LEU A 265 18.96 -23.44 -10.55
CA LEU A 265 19.41 -23.37 -9.15
C LEU A 265 18.35 -22.75 -8.23
N ALA A 266 17.70 -21.67 -8.66
CA ALA A 266 16.63 -21.04 -7.89
C ALA A 266 15.41 -21.95 -7.72
N LEU A 267 15.04 -22.71 -8.76
CA LEU A 267 14.00 -23.73 -8.70
C LEU A 267 14.40 -24.89 -7.77
N GLY A 268 15.67 -25.27 -7.71
CA GLY A 268 16.18 -26.26 -6.76
C GLY A 268 15.95 -25.82 -5.30
N ILE A 269 16.21 -24.54 -4.99
CA ILE A 269 15.97 -23.99 -3.65
C ILE A 269 14.47 -23.90 -3.35
N LEU A 270 13.65 -23.50 -4.33
CA LEU A 270 12.20 -23.52 -4.19
C LEU A 270 11.69 -24.95 -3.93
N ALA A 271 12.18 -25.95 -4.66
CA ALA A 271 11.81 -27.34 -4.49
C ALA A 271 12.17 -27.86 -3.09
N LEU A 272 13.37 -27.53 -2.60
CA LEU A 272 13.79 -27.83 -1.23
C LEU A 272 12.85 -27.19 -0.19
N ASN A 273 12.45 -25.94 -0.41
CA ASN A 273 11.51 -25.23 0.45
C ASN A 273 10.12 -25.90 0.45
N ILE A 274 9.64 -26.33 -0.72
CA ILE A 274 8.35 -27.05 -0.87
C ILE A 274 8.43 -28.41 -0.15
N VAL A 275 9.50 -29.18 -0.34
CA VAL A 275 9.68 -30.48 0.32
C VAL A 275 9.68 -30.31 1.84
N TRP A 276 10.40 -29.31 2.36
CA TRP A 276 10.39 -28.99 3.80
C TRP A 276 8.98 -28.68 4.34
N VAL A 277 8.17 -27.91 3.61
CA VAL A 277 6.79 -27.62 4.01
C VAL A 277 5.92 -28.88 3.96
N LEU A 278 6.07 -29.72 2.92
CA LEU A 278 5.29 -30.94 2.75
C LEU A 278 5.66 -32.05 3.74
N THR A 279 6.88 -32.06 4.30
CA THR A 279 7.29 -33.02 5.34
C THR A 279 6.85 -32.61 6.74
N SER A 280 6.41 -31.36 6.95
CA SER A 280 5.97 -30.83 8.25
C SER A 280 4.53 -31.23 8.64
N ASP A 281 4.09 -32.43 8.25
CA ASP A 281 2.70 -32.92 8.17
C ASP A 281 1.88 -32.86 9.49
N ALA A 282 2.53 -32.95 10.66
CA ALA A 282 1.86 -33.01 11.97
C ALA A 282 1.24 -31.67 12.41
N ALA A 283 1.81 -30.54 11.99
CA ALA A 283 1.38 -29.22 12.43
C ALA A 283 0.20 -28.65 11.62
N PHE A 284 -0.13 -29.24 10.46
CA PHE A 284 -1.01 -28.61 9.47
C PHE A 284 -2.49 -28.52 9.88
N GLN A 285 -3.08 -29.61 10.40
CA GLN A 285 -4.50 -29.59 10.79
C GLN A 285 -4.74 -28.68 11.99
N GLU A 286 -3.86 -28.74 13.00
CA GLU A 286 -3.94 -27.83 14.14
C GLU A 286 -3.57 -26.40 13.76
N ALA A 287 -2.65 -26.16 12.82
CA ALA A 287 -2.41 -24.82 12.31
C ALA A 287 -3.60 -24.26 11.54
N ALA A 288 -4.29 -25.09 10.75
CA ALA A 288 -5.50 -24.70 10.04
C ALA A 288 -6.65 -24.42 11.03
N ALA A 289 -6.86 -25.31 12.01
CA ALA A 289 -7.86 -25.15 13.06
C ALA A 289 -7.55 -23.96 13.99
N GLN A 290 -6.28 -23.72 14.33
CA GLN A 290 -5.88 -22.53 15.09
C GLN A 290 -5.96 -21.26 14.25
N ALA A 291 -5.62 -21.29 12.96
CA ALA A 291 -5.82 -20.15 12.06
C ALA A 291 -7.31 -19.81 11.95
N GLU A 292 -8.17 -20.82 11.95
CA GLU A 292 -9.63 -20.66 12.02
C GLU A 292 -10.09 -20.15 13.38
N ALA A 293 -9.72 -20.77 14.51
CA ALA A 293 -10.07 -20.30 15.84
C ALA A 293 -9.58 -18.88 16.09
N ARG A 294 -8.38 -18.52 15.60
CA ARG A 294 -7.87 -17.15 15.62
C ARG A 294 -8.62 -16.25 14.66
N ARG A 295 -9.13 -16.72 13.52
CA ARG A 295 -9.99 -15.94 12.62
C ARG A 295 -11.38 -15.73 13.20
N ALA A 296 -11.99 -16.75 13.79
CA ALA A 296 -13.24 -16.64 14.52
C ALA A 296 -13.04 -15.68 15.70
N ALA A 297 -11.99 -15.86 16.50
CA ALA A 297 -11.63 -14.95 17.59
C ALA A 297 -11.23 -13.56 17.09
N LYS A 298 -10.62 -13.42 15.91
CA LYS A 298 -10.31 -12.12 15.29
C LYS A 298 -11.58 -11.49 14.74
N LYS A 299 -12.50 -12.22 14.12
CA LYS A 299 -13.82 -11.74 13.68
C LYS A 299 -14.63 -11.28 14.90
N LEU A 300 -14.62 -12.06 15.98
CA LEU A 300 -15.18 -11.71 17.30
C LEU A 300 -14.46 -10.54 17.99
N ARG A 301 -13.13 -10.41 17.88
CA ARG A 301 -12.36 -9.27 18.43
C ARG A 301 -12.44 -8.01 17.56
N THR A 302 -12.67 -8.17 16.27
CA THR A 302 -12.81 -7.09 15.26
C THR A 302 -14.26 -6.64 15.14
N MET A 303 -15.20 -7.37 15.73
CA MET A 303 -16.41 -6.77 16.28
C MET A 303 -16.00 -6.08 17.58
N PRO A 304 -15.67 -4.77 17.57
CA PRO A 304 -15.44 -4.08 18.82
C PRO A 304 -16.71 -4.25 19.64
N VAL A 305 -16.65 -4.97 20.76
CA VAL A 305 -17.67 -4.80 21.80
C VAL A 305 -17.51 -3.34 22.21
N PRO A 306 -18.47 -2.45 21.87
CA PRO A 306 -18.30 -1.04 22.14
C PRO A 306 -18.29 -0.86 23.65
N ARG A 307 -17.10 -0.80 24.25
CA ARG A 307 -16.97 -0.35 25.63
C ARG A 307 -17.37 1.11 25.61
N ALA A 308 -18.57 1.39 26.10
CA ALA A 308 -19.04 2.73 26.37
C ALA A 308 -18.15 3.35 27.46
N ARG A 309 -16.98 3.84 27.06
CA ARG A 309 -16.15 4.68 27.93
C ARG A 309 -16.88 6.01 28.04
N ALA A 310 -17.14 6.45 29.26
CA ALA A 310 -17.72 7.76 29.51
C ALA A 310 -16.82 8.82 28.86
N THR A 311 -17.41 9.59 27.94
CA THR A 311 -16.78 10.76 27.33
C THR A 311 -17.56 11.98 27.79
N SER A 312 -16.87 13.07 28.09
CA SER A 312 -17.47 14.29 28.67
C SER A 312 -18.33 15.08 27.69
N TRP A 313 -18.23 14.80 26.38
CA TRP A 313 -19.00 15.50 25.35
C TRP A 313 -20.30 14.75 25.02
N THR A 314 -21.39 15.18 25.64
CA THR A 314 -22.75 14.75 25.32
C THR A 314 -23.30 15.56 24.14
N LEU A 315 -23.99 14.88 23.23
CA LEU A 315 -24.63 15.53 22.08
C LEU A 315 -25.93 16.21 22.55
N PRO A 316 -26.19 17.49 22.19
CA PRO A 316 -27.46 18.13 22.49
C PRO A 316 -28.62 17.47 21.73
N ALA A 317 -29.82 17.51 22.29
CA ALA A 317 -31.02 16.88 21.72
C ALA A 317 -31.49 17.51 20.40
N SER A 318 -31.08 18.76 20.12
CA SER A 318 -31.40 19.49 18.90
C SER A 318 -30.15 20.15 18.33
N GLY A 319 -30.03 20.21 17.00
CA GLY A 319 -28.92 20.88 16.34
C GLY A 319 -28.85 20.58 14.85
N ARG A 320 -27.78 21.07 14.24
CA ARG A 320 -27.43 20.75 12.85
C ARG A 320 -27.09 19.27 12.71
N VAL A 321 -27.62 18.63 11.67
CA VAL A 321 -27.44 17.18 11.45
C VAL A 321 -25.96 16.85 11.25
N GLU A 322 -25.20 17.74 10.62
CA GLU A 322 -23.78 17.54 10.37
C GLU A 322 -22.98 17.37 11.69
N THR A 323 -23.43 18.00 12.77
CA THR A 323 -22.81 17.88 14.11
C THR A 323 -22.93 16.48 14.69
N VAL A 324 -24.02 15.76 14.38
CA VAL A 324 -24.22 14.36 14.82
C VAL A 324 -23.14 13.46 14.23
N PHE A 325 -22.86 13.62 12.94
CA PHE A 325 -21.83 12.85 12.24
C PHE A 325 -20.42 13.24 12.68
N VAL A 326 -20.17 14.52 12.96
CA VAL A 326 -18.91 14.97 13.56
C VAL A 326 -18.72 14.31 14.92
N TRP A 327 -19.71 14.39 15.81
CA TRP A 327 -19.67 13.78 17.13
C TRP A 327 -19.43 12.28 17.04
N LYS A 328 -20.13 11.58 16.14
CA LYS A 328 -19.94 10.15 15.90
C LYS A 328 -18.49 9.84 15.52
N ASN A 329 -17.94 10.55 14.53
CA ASN A 329 -16.59 10.32 14.04
C ASN A 329 -15.51 10.67 15.09
N VAL A 330 -15.73 11.72 15.88
CA VAL A 330 -14.89 12.09 17.03
C VAL A 330 -14.91 10.99 18.08
N MET A 331 -16.10 10.52 18.47
CA MET A 331 -16.24 9.48 19.49
C MET A 331 -15.66 8.15 19.02
N GLN A 332 -15.83 7.80 17.75
CA GLN A 332 -15.19 6.65 17.15
C GLN A 332 -13.66 6.76 17.25
N MET A 333 -13.09 7.91 16.85
CA MET A 333 -11.65 8.14 16.97
C MET A 333 -11.16 8.05 18.42
N LEU A 334 -11.84 8.72 19.37
CA LEU A 334 -11.45 8.72 20.79
C LEU A 334 -11.53 7.33 21.42
N ARG A 335 -12.50 6.51 21.01
CA ARG A 335 -12.69 5.14 21.51
C ARG A 335 -11.73 4.14 20.86
N GLU A 336 -11.35 4.35 19.60
CA GLU A 336 -10.37 3.52 18.88
C GLU A 336 -8.91 3.90 19.18
N THR A 337 -8.64 5.12 19.63
CA THR A 337 -7.28 5.57 19.95
C THR A 337 -6.81 4.96 21.26
N ASN A 338 -5.99 3.91 21.15
CA ASN A 338 -5.28 3.32 22.28
C ASN A 338 -4.05 4.17 22.66
N ILE A 339 -3.57 4.07 23.91
CA ILE A 339 -2.37 4.80 24.40
C ILE A 339 -1.16 4.55 23.49
N ALA A 340 -1.00 3.32 23.00
CA ALA A 340 0.06 2.95 22.06
C ALA A 340 -0.05 3.67 20.69
N THR A 341 -1.26 3.98 20.22
CA THR A 341 -1.48 4.76 19.00
C THR A 341 -1.20 6.24 19.24
N MET A 342 -1.48 6.75 20.44
CA MET A 342 -1.12 8.11 20.86
C MET A 342 0.41 8.32 20.86
N PHE A 343 1.19 7.32 21.31
CA PHE A 343 2.66 7.33 21.19
C PHE A 343 3.14 7.34 19.73
N ARG A 344 2.41 6.73 18.78
CA ARG A 344 2.74 6.83 17.34
C ARG A 344 2.51 8.23 16.78
N TYR A 345 1.53 8.97 17.30
CA TYR A 345 1.32 10.38 16.94
C TYR A 345 2.29 11.32 17.68
N GLY A 346 2.76 10.94 18.88
CA GLY A 346 3.75 11.69 19.66
C GLY A 346 5.22 11.46 19.27
N ALA A 347 5.56 10.29 18.72
CA ALA A 347 6.93 9.96 18.31
C ALA A 347 7.52 10.93 17.25
N PRO A 348 6.75 11.43 16.26
CA PRO A 348 7.21 12.52 15.40
C PRO A 348 7.58 13.79 16.17
N PHE A 349 6.81 14.17 17.19
CA PHE A 349 7.10 15.35 18.03
C PHE A 349 8.37 15.15 18.88
N LEU A 350 8.58 13.95 19.43
CA LEU A 350 9.82 13.60 20.14
C LEU A 350 11.04 13.59 19.21
N GLY A 351 10.85 13.11 17.97
CA GLY A 351 11.88 13.14 16.92
C GLY A 351 12.23 14.57 16.50
N ILE A 352 11.25 15.46 16.42
CA ILE A 352 11.46 16.90 16.17
C ILE A 352 12.27 17.52 17.33
N ALA A 353 11.93 17.23 18.58
CA ALA A 353 12.67 17.74 19.75
C ALA A 353 14.12 17.24 19.82
N MET A 354 14.36 15.95 19.52
CA MET A 354 15.71 15.39 19.50
C MET A 354 16.56 15.93 18.33
N ALA A 355 15.97 16.12 17.15
CA ALA A 355 16.73 16.64 16.02
C ALA A 355 16.96 18.17 16.08
N MET A 356 16.18 18.91 16.89
CA MET A 356 16.56 20.27 17.32
C MET A 356 17.87 20.29 18.11
N SER A 357 18.11 19.28 18.96
CA SER A 357 19.34 19.18 19.75
C SER A 357 20.57 18.69 18.96
N ALA A 358 20.37 18.03 17.80
CA ALA A 358 21.42 17.37 17.03
C ALA A 358 21.91 18.14 15.78
N GLY A 359 21.46 19.38 15.56
CA GLY A 359 21.87 20.18 14.40
C GLY A 359 21.33 19.70 13.04
N ALA A 360 20.37 18.76 13.02
CA ALA A 360 19.77 18.19 11.81
C ALA A 360 18.52 18.96 11.32
N SER A 361 18.46 20.27 11.56
CA SER A 361 17.31 21.13 11.32
C SER A 361 16.87 21.19 9.85
N ALA A 362 17.82 21.16 8.90
CA ALA A 362 17.50 21.14 7.46
C ALA A 362 16.81 19.83 7.03
N LEU A 363 17.28 18.68 7.51
CA LEU A 363 16.67 17.37 7.23
C LEU A 363 15.25 17.28 7.81
N LEU A 364 15.04 17.80 9.02
CA LEU A 364 13.72 17.89 9.65
C LEU A 364 12.76 18.76 8.85
N GLY A 365 13.20 19.93 8.37
CA GLY A 365 12.37 20.81 7.54
C GLY A 365 11.92 20.12 6.25
N MET A 366 12.83 19.39 5.59
CA MET A 366 12.51 18.63 4.38
C MET A 366 11.55 17.47 4.66
N LEU A 367 11.76 16.73 5.75
CA LEU A 367 10.87 15.65 6.18
C LEU A 367 9.47 16.17 6.56
N ALA A 368 9.39 17.31 7.25
CA ALA A 368 8.14 17.95 7.63
C ALA A 368 7.38 18.47 6.41
N ALA A 369 8.06 19.09 5.44
CA ALA A 369 7.47 19.49 4.17
C ALA A 369 6.95 18.27 3.37
N GLY A 370 7.72 17.18 3.34
CA GLY A 370 7.29 15.91 2.75
C GLY A 370 6.07 15.32 3.47
N ALA A 371 6.06 15.35 4.80
CA ALA A 371 4.94 14.90 5.62
C ALA A 371 3.68 15.75 5.40
N ALA A 372 3.82 17.07 5.28
CA ALA A 372 2.72 17.98 4.93
C ALA A 372 2.14 17.64 3.55
N ALA A 373 2.99 17.46 2.53
CA ALA A 373 2.57 17.09 1.18
C ALA A 373 1.86 15.72 1.16
N ILE A 374 2.43 14.72 1.84
CA ILE A 374 1.82 13.39 1.96
C ILE A 374 0.47 13.47 2.69
N THR A 375 0.39 14.24 3.77
CA THR A 375 -0.86 14.39 4.56
C THR A 375 -1.96 15.03 3.73
N VAL A 376 -1.66 16.13 3.03
CA VAL A 376 -2.65 16.84 2.21
C VAL A 376 -3.03 16.05 0.95
N LEU A 377 -2.08 15.41 0.26
CA LEU A 377 -2.32 14.75 -1.04
C LEU A 377 -2.74 13.28 -0.94
N LEU A 378 -2.29 12.56 0.09
CA LEU A 378 -2.55 11.13 0.25
C LEU A 378 -3.35 10.81 1.51
N GLY A 379 -3.45 11.75 2.46
CA GLY A 379 -4.17 11.52 3.71
C GLY A 379 -5.65 11.14 3.52
N PRO A 380 -6.43 11.73 2.60
CA PRO A 380 -7.83 11.31 2.36
C PRO A 380 -7.95 9.89 1.78
N GLN A 381 -6.88 9.37 1.15
CA GLN A 381 -6.84 7.99 0.66
C GLN A 381 -6.57 6.99 1.81
N MET A 382 -5.83 7.45 2.83
CA MET A 382 -5.41 6.65 3.98
C MET A 382 -6.47 6.67 5.10
N ALA A 383 -7.03 7.83 5.40
CA ALA A 383 -8.10 8.02 6.38
C ALA A 383 -9.46 7.73 5.75
N ARG A 384 -10.05 6.57 6.07
CA ARG A 384 -11.34 6.10 5.51
C ARG A 384 -12.49 6.14 6.52
N THR A 385 -12.37 6.94 7.57
CA THR A 385 -13.43 7.17 8.57
C THR A 385 -14.45 8.20 8.06
N ASP A 386 -14.78 8.12 6.78
CA ASP A 386 -15.71 8.98 6.06
C ASP A 386 -16.94 8.17 5.64
N LEU A 387 -17.73 8.72 4.70
CA LEU A 387 -18.92 8.08 4.18
C LEU A 387 -18.68 6.63 3.70
N ARG A 388 -17.46 6.28 3.26
CA ARG A 388 -17.13 4.93 2.77
C ARG A 388 -17.19 3.87 3.87
N GLN A 389 -16.97 4.25 5.13
CA GLN A 389 -17.21 3.36 6.26
C GLN A 389 -18.69 3.34 6.64
N ASP A 390 -19.37 4.48 6.54
CA ASP A 390 -20.78 4.62 6.90
C ASP A 390 -21.73 3.87 5.96
N LEU A 391 -21.38 3.78 4.67
CA LEU A 391 -22.12 3.02 3.66
C LEU A 391 -22.23 1.52 3.97
N LEU A 392 -21.42 0.97 4.87
CA LEU A 392 -21.60 -0.40 5.36
C LEU A 392 -22.92 -0.58 6.10
N HIS A 393 -23.39 0.47 6.77
CA HIS A 393 -24.61 0.52 7.55
C HIS A 393 -25.70 1.34 6.84
N LEU A 394 -25.72 1.31 5.50
CA LEU A 394 -26.67 2.05 4.69
C LEU A 394 -28.13 1.79 5.08
N GLU A 395 -28.47 0.56 5.47
CA GLU A 395 -29.80 0.18 5.98
C GLU A 395 -30.24 1.06 7.15
N LEU A 396 -29.33 1.30 8.11
CA LEU A 396 -29.61 2.13 9.28
C LEU A 396 -29.64 3.62 8.90
N LEU A 397 -28.76 4.08 8.01
CA LEU A 397 -28.75 5.49 7.60
C LEU A 397 -30.00 5.87 6.83
N LYS A 398 -30.57 4.93 6.07
CA LYS A 398 -31.81 5.13 5.30
C LYS A 398 -33.05 5.24 6.18
N THR A 399 -33.02 4.75 7.42
CA THR A 399 -34.16 4.91 8.34
C THR A 399 -34.17 6.28 9.02
N TRP A 400 -33.09 7.07 8.91
CA TRP A 400 -33.00 8.37 9.54
C TRP A 400 -33.72 9.43 8.68
N PRO A 401 -34.55 10.31 9.27
CA PRO A 401 -35.28 11.34 8.55
C PRO A 401 -34.38 12.55 8.24
N VAL A 402 -33.31 12.31 7.48
CA VAL A 402 -32.26 13.28 7.18
C VAL A 402 -32.01 13.34 5.68
N ARG A 403 -31.77 14.55 5.15
CA ARG A 403 -31.43 14.73 3.73
C ARG A 403 -30.11 14.07 3.40
N GLY A 404 -30.03 13.42 2.23
CA GLY A 404 -28.80 12.74 1.80
C GLY A 404 -27.57 13.65 1.75
N SER A 405 -27.71 14.91 1.36
CA SER A 405 -26.59 15.86 1.30
C SER A 405 -26.01 16.20 2.68
N ASP A 406 -26.84 16.28 3.72
CA ASP A 406 -26.40 16.54 5.09
C ASP A 406 -25.62 15.35 5.67
N VAL A 407 -26.02 14.12 5.32
CA VAL A 407 -25.28 12.90 5.68
C VAL A 407 -23.88 12.92 5.06
N ILE A 408 -23.76 13.24 3.77
CA ILE A 408 -22.49 13.26 3.06
C ILE A 408 -21.54 14.32 3.65
N ARG A 409 -22.06 15.53 3.91
CA ARG A 409 -21.28 16.64 4.50
C ARG A 409 -20.85 16.34 5.92
N GLY A 410 -21.78 15.89 6.76
CA GLY A 410 -21.51 15.54 8.15
C GLY A 410 -20.45 14.44 8.27
N ALA A 411 -20.55 13.40 7.43
CA ALA A 411 -19.59 12.30 7.42
C ALA A 411 -18.18 12.73 7.00
N MET A 412 -18.06 13.76 6.16
CA MET A 412 -16.78 14.28 5.68
C MET A 412 -16.13 15.31 6.62
N LEU A 413 -16.93 16.06 7.39
CA LEU A 413 -16.46 17.27 8.08
C LEU A 413 -15.36 16.98 9.12
N TRP A 414 -15.53 15.95 9.95
CA TRP A 414 -14.53 15.57 10.95
C TRP A 414 -13.21 15.07 10.34
N PRO A 415 -13.18 14.04 9.46
CA PRO A 415 -11.92 13.57 8.89
C PRO A 415 -11.21 14.64 8.07
N ALA A 416 -11.95 15.53 7.39
CA ALA A 416 -11.37 16.68 6.70
C ALA A 416 -10.73 17.68 7.68
N ALA A 417 -11.42 18.05 8.75
CA ALA A 417 -10.90 18.96 9.77
C ALA A 417 -9.65 18.39 10.46
N LEU A 418 -9.69 17.12 10.89
CA LEU A 418 -8.56 16.46 11.56
C LEU A 418 -7.32 16.43 10.66
N LEU A 419 -7.50 16.03 9.40
CA LEU A 419 -6.39 15.91 8.46
C LEU A 419 -5.81 17.29 8.08
N THR A 420 -6.68 18.30 8.00
CA THR A 420 -6.27 19.70 7.80
C THR A 420 -5.46 20.20 9.00
N MET A 421 -5.88 19.92 10.24
CA MET A 421 -5.12 20.27 11.44
C MET A 421 -3.73 19.62 11.47
N ILE A 422 -3.64 18.32 11.15
CA ILE A 422 -2.36 17.61 11.03
C ILE A 422 -1.50 18.24 9.92
N GLY A 423 -2.11 18.58 8.78
CA GLY A 423 -1.45 19.28 7.68
C GLY A 423 -0.90 20.64 8.09
N TRP A 424 -1.69 21.47 8.78
CA TRP A 424 -1.26 22.77 9.29
C TRP A 424 -0.12 22.66 10.30
N LEU A 425 -0.16 21.68 11.21
CA LEU A 425 0.95 21.41 12.12
C LEU A 425 2.22 21.05 11.35
N ALA A 426 2.13 20.16 10.35
CA ALA A 426 3.27 19.78 9.53
C ALA A 426 3.82 20.96 8.70
N ILE A 427 2.96 21.82 8.16
CA ILE A 427 3.36 23.06 7.45
C ILE A 427 4.05 24.04 8.41
N GLY A 428 3.51 24.21 9.62
CA GLY A 428 4.11 25.06 10.65
C GLY A 428 5.51 24.59 11.05
N VAL A 429 5.67 23.29 11.30
CA VAL A 429 6.99 22.68 11.56
C VAL A 429 7.92 22.89 10.37
N ALA A 430 7.46 22.61 9.14
CA ALA A 430 8.26 22.83 7.94
C ALA A 430 8.74 24.28 7.82
N MET A 431 7.87 25.26 8.11
CA MET A 431 8.19 26.69 8.05
C MET A 431 9.29 27.09 9.04
N VAL A 432 9.22 26.60 10.28
CA VAL A 432 10.20 26.88 11.34
C VAL A 432 11.58 26.32 10.98
N PHE A 433 11.64 25.08 10.47
CA PHE A 433 12.90 24.39 10.15
C PHE A 433 13.48 24.75 8.76
N TRP A 434 12.70 25.39 7.89
CA TRP A 434 13.16 25.87 6.58
C TRP A 434 14.33 26.86 6.69
N THR A 435 14.46 27.60 7.81
CA THR A 435 15.54 28.57 8.05
C THR A 435 16.94 27.98 7.94
N ALA A 436 17.10 26.69 8.26
CA ALA A 436 18.38 26.01 8.24
C ALA A 436 18.83 25.56 6.83
N ALA A 437 17.90 25.50 5.88
CA ALA A 437 18.15 24.97 4.54
C ALA A 437 18.33 26.06 3.45
N PHE A 438 17.91 27.30 3.71
CA PHE A 438 17.87 28.37 2.70
C PHE A 438 18.31 29.73 3.24
N PRO A 439 18.88 30.61 2.39
CA PRO A 439 19.36 31.92 2.81
C PRO A 439 18.24 32.86 3.29
N PRO A 440 18.55 33.84 4.19
CA PRO A 440 17.58 34.78 4.73
C PRO A 440 16.85 35.63 3.68
N SER A 441 17.46 35.85 2.52
CA SER A 441 16.91 36.65 1.40
C SER A 441 15.61 36.09 0.81
N MET A 442 15.24 34.84 1.11
CA MET A 442 13.99 34.21 0.66
C MET A 442 12.85 34.26 1.69
N LEU A 443 12.96 35.04 2.76
CA LEU A 443 11.95 35.10 3.82
C LEU A 443 10.52 35.36 3.30
N VAL A 444 10.36 36.31 2.37
CA VAL A 444 9.05 36.68 1.80
C VAL A 444 8.44 35.50 1.03
N TRP A 445 9.23 34.80 0.22
CA TRP A 445 8.78 33.59 -0.49
C TRP A 445 8.37 32.47 0.47
N ARG A 446 9.10 32.29 1.56
CA ARG A 446 8.85 31.24 2.55
C ARG A 446 7.55 31.48 3.29
N VAL A 447 7.36 32.69 3.84
CA VAL A 447 6.15 33.05 4.57
C VAL A 447 4.94 33.02 3.64
N SER A 448 5.05 33.60 2.45
CA SER A 448 3.95 33.65 1.49
C SER A 448 3.58 32.26 0.97
N GLY A 449 4.57 31.40 0.70
CA GLY A 449 4.33 30.01 0.29
C GLY A 449 3.72 29.15 1.40
N ALA A 450 4.17 29.30 2.64
CA ALA A 450 3.61 28.59 3.78
C ALA A 450 2.16 29.02 4.06
N LEU A 451 1.87 30.33 4.06
CA LEU A 451 0.52 30.85 4.21
C LEU A 451 -0.39 30.42 3.07
N ALA A 452 0.08 30.45 1.82
CA ALA A 452 -0.66 29.92 0.68
C ALA A 452 -1.00 28.44 0.85
N ALA A 453 -0.05 27.63 1.33
CA ALA A 453 -0.29 26.21 1.63
C ALA A 453 -1.31 26.01 2.76
N VAL A 454 -1.29 26.87 3.80
CA VAL A 454 -2.28 26.86 4.88
C VAL A 454 -3.70 27.09 4.35
N PHE A 455 -3.89 28.04 3.42
CA PHE A 455 -5.19 28.28 2.79
C PHE A 455 -5.62 27.17 1.84
N LEU A 456 -4.71 26.61 1.05
CA LEU A 456 -5.02 25.56 0.08
C LEU A 456 -5.27 24.18 0.72
N ALA A 457 -4.66 23.89 1.87
CA ALA A 457 -4.78 22.60 2.56
C ALA A 457 -6.25 22.18 2.82
N PRO A 458 -7.11 22.98 3.49
CA PRO A 458 -8.51 22.60 3.72
C PRO A 458 -9.30 22.39 2.42
N ALA A 459 -9.03 23.21 1.40
CA ALA A 459 -9.69 23.10 0.09
C ALA A 459 -9.32 21.79 -0.61
N LEU A 460 -8.02 21.47 -0.68
CA LEU A 460 -7.51 20.24 -1.29
C LEU A 460 -7.99 18.98 -0.55
N VAL A 461 -7.97 19.00 0.79
CA VAL A 461 -8.42 17.87 1.60
C VAL A 461 -9.93 17.64 1.41
N SER A 462 -10.73 18.71 1.45
CA SER A 462 -12.19 18.61 1.30
C SER A 462 -12.60 18.19 -0.12
N ALA A 463 -11.93 18.72 -1.15
CA ALA A 463 -12.14 18.30 -2.54
C ALA A 463 -11.83 16.81 -2.73
N GLN A 464 -10.70 16.34 -2.19
CA GLN A 464 -10.36 14.91 -2.26
C GLN A 464 -11.38 14.03 -1.55
N PHE A 465 -11.80 14.36 -0.32
CA PHE A 465 -12.84 13.57 0.34
C PHE A 465 -14.15 13.57 -0.45
N THR A 466 -14.53 14.72 -1.02
CA THR A 466 -15.72 14.84 -1.87
C THR A 466 -15.65 13.91 -3.06
N ILE A 467 -14.50 13.86 -3.76
CA ILE A 467 -14.30 12.97 -4.91
C ILE A 467 -14.35 11.49 -4.50
N HIS A 468 -13.73 11.12 -3.37
CA HIS A 468 -13.76 9.74 -2.88
C HIS A 468 -15.17 9.30 -2.43
N ASN A 469 -15.92 10.20 -1.79
CA ASN A 469 -17.30 9.95 -1.37
C ASN A 469 -18.25 9.92 -2.57
N ALA A 470 -18.07 10.82 -3.54
CA ALA A 470 -18.80 10.82 -4.81
C ALA A 470 -18.63 9.48 -5.54
N ALA A 471 -17.39 8.99 -5.64
CA ALA A 471 -17.11 7.71 -6.26
C ALA A 471 -17.77 6.54 -5.52
N ALA A 472 -17.82 6.57 -4.19
CA ALA A 472 -18.45 5.53 -3.39
C ALA A 472 -19.98 5.50 -3.56
N VAL A 473 -20.61 6.65 -3.73
CA VAL A 473 -22.06 6.77 -3.96
C VAL A 473 -22.44 6.43 -5.40
N VAL A 474 -21.69 6.94 -6.39
CA VAL A 474 -22.00 6.73 -7.82
C VAL A 474 -21.60 5.32 -8.28
N PHE A 475 -20.48 4.78 -7.77
CA PHE A 475 -19.93 3.48 -8.14
C PHE A 475 -19.66 2.59 -6.92
N PRO A 476 -20.68 2.20 -6.14
CA PRO A 476 -20.52 1.45 -4.88
C PRO A 476 -19.78 0.13 -5.08
N ALA A 477 -20.06 -0.59 -6.17
CA ALA A 477 -19.38 -1.84 -6.52
C ALA A 477 -17.87 -1.69 -6.86
N TRP A 478 -17.38 -0.47 -7.11
CA TRP A 478 -15.98 -0.19 -7.47
C TRP A 478 -15.21 0.50 -6.36
N VAL A 479 -15.82 0.78 -5.22
CA VAL A 479 -15.12 1.31 -4.05
C VAL A 479 -15.22 0.28 -2.94
N PRO A 480 -14.10 -0.30 -2.49
CA PRO A 480 -14.16 -1.19 -1.35
C PRO A 480 -14.53 -0.40 -0.11
N LEU A 481 -15.67 -0.75 0.47
CA LEU A 481 -16.21 -0.11 1.67
C LEU A 481 -15.49 -0.63 2.92
N GLY A 482 -15.36 0.24 3.92
CA GLY A 482 -14.69 -0.09 5.18
C GLY A 482 -13.15 -0.22 5.11
N THR A 483 -12.61 -0.93 6.11
CA THR A 483 -11.17 -1.07 6.37
C THR A 483 -10.55 -2.30 5.69
N SER A 484 -11.36 -3.19 5.12
CA SER A 484 -10.90 -4.37 4.39
C SER A 484 -10.29 -3.95 3.05
N ARG A 485 -8.98 -4.12 2.90
CA ARG A 485 -8.29 -3.86 1.63
C ARG A 485 -8.51 -5.06 0.71
N PRO A 486 -9.18 -4.91 -0.45
CA PRO A 486 -9.24 -5.99 -1.41
C PRO A 486 -7.82 -6.31 -1.85
N ARG A 487 -7.48 -7.60 -1.80
CA ARG A 487 -6.18 -8.13 -2.24
C ARG A 487 -6.41 -8.88 -3.54
N GLY A 488 -5.56 -8.61 -4.54
CA GLY A 488 -5.58 -9.31 -5.82
C GLY A 488 -5.46 -8.38 -7.02
N ILE A 489 -5.46 -9.03 -8.17
CA ILE A 489 -5.32 -8.46 -9.52
C ILE A 489 -6.37 -7.37 -9.77
N ASP A 490 -7.61 -7.71 -9.45
CA ASP A 490 -8.77 -6.85 -9.62
C ASP A 490 -8.66 -5.56 -8.80
N ALA A 491 -8.19 -5.71 -7.55
CA ALA A 491 -8.00 -4.60 -6.62
C ALA A 491 -6.92 -3.63 -7.10
N MET A 492 -5.90 -4.11 -7.80
CA MET A 492 -4.85 -3.27 -8.36
C MET A 492 -5.36 -2.44 -9.54
N GLY A 493 -6.06 -3.07 -10.50
CA GLY A 493 -6.66 -2.36 -11.63
C GLY A 493 -7.71 -1.34 -11.17
N GLN A 494 -8.57 -1.74 -10.25
CA GLN A 494 -9.57 -0.86 -9.62
C GLN A 494 -8.91 0.33 -8.90
N ARG A 495 -7.85 0.11 -8.12
CA ARG A 495 -7.12 1.22 -7.47
C ARG A 495 -6.52 2.19 -8.46
N LEU A 496 -5.99 1.70 -9.58
CA LEU A 496 -5.37 2.54 -10.59
C LEU A 496 -6.39 3.41 -11.32
N ILE A 497 -7.54 2.83 -11.69
CA ILE A 497 -8.66 3.57 -12.29
C ILE A 497 -9.22 4.58 -11.28
N MET A 498 -9.42 4.17 -10.02
CA MET A 498 -9.87 5.07 -8.97
C MET A 498 -8.88 6.21 -8.72
N PHE A 499 -7.58 5.93 -8.70
CA PHE A 499 -6.54 6.94 -8.54
C PHE A 499 -6.54 7.92 -9.73
N ALA A 500 -6.67 7.43 -10.96
CA ALA A 500 -6.81 8.29 -12.14
C ALA A 500 -8.07 9.15 -12.07
N GLY A 501 -9.22 8.57 -11.67
CA GLY A 501 -10.46 9.30 -11.46
C GLY A 501 -10.34 10.38 -10.37
N VAL A 502 -9.63 10.08 -9.29
CA VAL A 502 -9.33 11.05 -8.22
C VAL A 502 -8.45 12.19 -8.75
N LEU A 503 -7.41 11.89 -9.52
CA LEU A 503 -6.54 12.92 -10.11
C LEU A 503 -7.31 13.81 -11.08
N VAL A 504 -8.10 13.23 -11.99
CA VAL A 504 -8.91 14.00 -12.95
C VAL A 504 -9.97 14.84 -12.22
N GLY A 505 -10.65 14.25 -11.25
CA GLY A 505 -11.62 14.98 -10.41
C GLY A 505 -10.97 16.12 -9.64
N LEU A 506 -9.76 15.91 -9.11
CA LEU A 506 -9.02 16.93 -8.38
C LEU A 506 -8.59 18.07 -9.30
N VAL A 507 -8.11 17.76 -10.51
CA VAL A 507 -7.79 18.78 -11.53
C VAL A 507 -9.04 19.55 -11.92
N ALA A 508 -10.17 18.88 -12.12
CA ALA A 508 -11.42 19.51 -12.50
C ALA A 508 -11.93 20.48 -11.40
N MET A 509 -11.90 20.08 -10.13
CA MET A 509 -12.29 20.95 -9.00
C MET A 509 -11.26 22.06 -8.74
N MET A 510 -9.97 21.79 -8.92
CA MET A 510 -8.95 22.82 -8.69
C MET A 510 -8.89 23.84 -9.84
N ALA A 511 -9.31 23.49 -11.05
CA ALA A 511 -9.08 24.31 -12.24
C ALA A 511 -9.68 25.72 -12.12
N PRO A 512 -10.95 25.93 -11.74
CA PRO A 512 -11.51 27.28 -11.65
C PRO A 512 -10.80 28.13 -10.60
N GLY A 513 -10.51 27.56 -9.42
CA GLY A 513 -9.77 28.23 -8.36
C GLY A 513 -8.33 28.60 -8.77
N VAL A 514 -7.63 27.68 -9.43
CA VAL A 514 -6.24 27.89 -9.91
C VAL A 514 -6.19 28.92 -11.03
N ILE A 515 -7.17 28.95 -11.95
CA ILE A 515 -7.24 29.96 -13.01
C ILE A 515 -7.42 31.34 -12.39
N VAL A 516 -8.40 31.53 -11.50
CA VAL A 516 -8.64 32.82 -10.86
C VAL A 516 -7.46 33.25 -9.99
N GLY A 517 -6.92 32.34 -9.17
CA GLY A 517 -5.72 32.59 -8.37
C GLY A 517 -4.50 32.92 -9.22
N GLY A 518 -4.33 32.26 -10.36
CA GLY A 518 -3.26 32.52 -11.34
C GLY A 518 -3.38 33.89 -12.02
N VAL A 519 -4.60 34.32 -12.34
CA VAL A 519 -4.85 35.67 -12.87
C VAL A 519 -4.49 36.73 -11.83
N ILE A 520 -4.88 36.54 -10.57
CA ILE A 520 -4.53 37.45 -9.45
C ILE A 520 -3.02 37.49 -9.25
N TRP A 521 -2.38 36.31 -9.26
CA TRP A 521 -0.93 36.20 -9.20
C TRP A 521 -0.26 37.04 -10.29
N LEU A 522 -0.62 36.83 -11.55
CA LEU A 522 -0.04 37.55 -12.68
C LEU A 522 -0.30 39.06 -12.65
N ALA A 523 -1.51 39.47 -12.28
CA ALA A 523 -1.92 40.87 -12.25
C ALA A 523 -1.16 41.68 -11.18
N PHE A 524 -0.97 41.11 -9.99
CA PHE A 524 -0.39 41.82 -8.85
C PHE A 524 1.09 41.46 -8.59
N TRP A 525 1.66 40.50 -9.32
CA TRP A 525 3.06 40.04 -9.15
C TRP A 525 4.06 41.20 -9.17
N ARG A 526 3.89 42.15 -10.10
CA ARG A 526 4.81 43.28 -10.24
C ARG A 526 4.72 44.30 -9.10
N LEU A 527 3.60 44.33 -8.37
CA LEU A 527 3.33 45.32 -7.33
C LEU A 527 3.75 44.81 -5.95
N ILE A 528 3.38 43.57 -5.62
CA ILE A 528 3.44 43.01 -4.26
C ILE A 528 4.42 41.82 -4.18
N GLY A 529 4.92 41.33 -5.32
CA GLY A 529 5.89 40.23 -5.37
C GLY A 529 5.33 38.91 -4.81
N PRO A 530 6.13 38.11 -4.08
CA PRO A 530 5.73 36.81 -3.54
C PRO A 530 4.53 36.84 -2.59
N ALA A 531 4.24 37.98 -1.96
CA ALA A 531 3.12 38.10 -1.03
C ALA A 531 1.74 37.95 -1.72
N VAL A 532 1.66 38.09 -3.05
CA VAL A 532 0.43 37.84 -3.83
C VAL A 532 -0.03 36.37 -3.74
N LEU A 533 0.86 35.43 -3.37
CA LEU A 533 0.49 34.01 -3.23
C LEU A 533 -0.64 33.83 -2.21
N VAL A 534 -0.67 34.65 -1.16
CA VAL A 534 -1.62 34.53 -0.06
C VAL A 534 -3.05 34.85 -0.51
N PRO A 535 -3.36 36.05 -1.06
CA PRO A 535 -4.71 36.35 -1.55
C PRO A 535 -5.11 35.44 -2.73
N ALA A 536 -4.17 35.10 -3.62
CA ALA A 536 -4.44 34.17 -4.72
C ALA A 536 -4.86 32.77 -4.21
N ALA A 537 -4.16 32.24 -3.21
CA ALA A 537 -4.46 30.97 -2.57
C ALA A 537 -5.78 31.01 -1.78
N ALA A 538 -6.05 32.10 -1.07
CA ALA A 538 -7.30 32.28 -0.33
C ALA A 538 -8.52 32.28 -1.27
N ILE A 539 -8.46 33.00 -2.38
CA ILE A 539 -9.55 33.04 -3.37
C ILE A 539 -9.71 31.67 -4.05
N CYS A 540 -8.61 31.02 -4.42
CA CYS A 540 -8.64 29.65 -4.93
C CYS A 540 -9.32 28.69 -3.94
N ALA A 541 -8.96 28.77 -2.65
CA ALA A 541 -9.55 27.94 -1.61
C ALA A 541 -11.05 28.17 -1.44
N VAL A 542 -11.51 29.44 -1.48
CA VAL A 542 -12.94 29.77 -1.41
C VAL A 542 -13.71 29.18 -2.59
N ILE A 543 -13.20 29.32 -3.82
CA ILE A 543 -13.85 28.77 -5.02
C ILE A 543 -13.99 27.25 -4.90
N VAL A 544 -12.92 26.55 -4.52
CA VAL A 544 -12.92 25.09 -4.37
C VAL A 544 -13.88 24.65 -3.25
N LEU A 545 -13.96 25.38 -2.14
CA LEU A 545 -14.90 25.07 -1.05
C LEU A 545 -16.36 25.28 -1.48
N VAL A 546 -16.65 26.30 -2.30
CA VAL A 546 -17.99 26.49 -2.90
C VAL A 546 -18.34 25.33 -3.83
N GLU A 547 -17.39 24.87 -4.65
CA GLU A 547 -17.60 23.69 -5.50
C GLU A 547 -17.84 22.43 -4.69
N VAL A 548 -17.11 22.23 -3.59
CA VAL A 548 -17.35 21.11 -2.65
C VAL A 548 -18.78 21.14 -2.12
N LEU A 549 -19.29 22.31 -1.74
CA LEU A 549 -20.68 22.45 -1.27
C LEU A 549 -21.70 22.15 -2.37
N ALA A 550 -21.46 22.61 -3.59
CA ALA A 550 -22.32 22.35 -4.74
C ALA A 550 -22.36 20.86 -5.12
N VAL A 551 -21.18 20.20 -5.17
CA VAL A 551 -21.08 18.77 -5.46
C VAL A 551 -21.74 17.94 -4.37
N THR A 552 -21.58 18.30 -3.10
CA THR A 552 -22.24 17.58 -2.00
C THR A 552 -23.76 17.72 -2.01
N GLU A 553 -24.33 18.86 -2.43
CA GLU A 553 -25.78 18.94 -2.70
C GLU A 553 -26.18 18.02 -3.86
N ALA A 554 -25.45 18.08 -4.97
CA ALA A 554 -25.77 17.31 -6.17
C ALA A 554 -25.72 15.79 -5.93
N LEU A 555 -24.91 15.34 -4.97
CA LEU A 555 -24.82 13.92 -4.58
C LEU A 555 -25.98 13.46 -3.68
N GLY A 556 -26.70 14.37 -3.02
CA GLY A 556 -27.82 14.03 -2.13
C GLY A 556 -28.89 13.16 -2.80
N PRO A 557 -29.46 13.57 -3.94
CA PRO A 557 -30.44 12.76 -4.67
C PRO A 557 -29.90 11.41 -5.15
N VAL A 558 -28.60 11.34 -5.49
CA VAL A 558 -27.95 10.08 -5.90
C VAL A 558 -27.84 9.12 -4.73
N TYR A 559 -27.46 9.63 -3.55
CA TYR A 559 -27.46 8.87 -2.31
C TYR A 559 -28.85 8.35 -1.96
N GLU A 560 -29.91 9.16 -2.15
CA GLU A 560 -31.29 8.76 -1.90
C GLU A 560 -31.77 7.63 -2.81
N ARG A 561 -31.31 7.58 -4.07
CA ARG A 561 -31.61 6.50 -5.03
C ARG A 561 -30.73 5.25 -4.88
N LEU A 562 -29.75 5.28 -3.98
CA LEU A 562 -28.84 4.16 -3.76
C LEU A 562 -29.61 2.95 -3.18
N ASP A 563 -29.66 1.87 -3.96
CA ASP A 563 -30.27 0.59 -3.55
C ASP A 563 -29.36 -0.18 -2.57
N LEU A 564 -29.97 -0.81 -1.57
CA LEU A 564 -29.31 -1.65 -0.57
C LEU A 564 -28.57 -2.83 -1.20
N SER A 565 -29.11 -3.38 -2.30
CA SER A 565 -28.51 -4.51 -3.04
C SER A 565 -27.23 -4.14 -3.81
N GLY A 566 -27.03 -2.84 -4.08
CA GLY A 566 -25.89 -2.32 -4.84
C GLY A 566 -24.59 -2.20 -4.04
N VAL A 567 -24.66 -2.31 -2.71
CA VAL A 567 -23.54 -2.19 -1.79
C VAL A 567 -22.98 -3.58 -1.47
N GLU A 568 -21.86 -3.92 -2.09
CA GLU A 568 -21.20 -5.21 -1.90
C GLU A 568 -20.54 -5.25 -0.50
N ARG A 569 -21.19 -5.91 0.46
CA ARG A 569 -20.60 -6.18 1.78
C ARG A 569 -19.49 -7.21 1.61
N SER A 570 -18.30 -6.92 2.13
CA SER A 570 -17.27 -7.95 2.23
C SER A 570 -17.71 -8.95 3.30
N GLU A 571 -18.20 -10.11 2.88
CA GLU A 571 -18.36 -11.28 3.76
C GLU A 571 -17.04 -11.73 4.39
#